data_AF-A0A7X8UW41-F1
#
_entry.id   AF-A0A7X8UW41-F1
#
_cell.length_a   1.000
_cell.length_b   1.000
_cell.length_c   1.000
_cell.angle_alpha   90.00
_cell.angle_beta   90.00
_cell.angle_gamma   90.00
#
_symmetry.space_group_name_H-M   'P 1'
#
loop_
_entity.id
_entity.type
_entity.pdbx_description
1 polymer ?
#
loop_
_entity_poly.entity_id
_entity_poly.type
_entity_poly.pdbx_seq_one_letter_code
_entity_poly.pdbx_strand_id
1 'polypeptide(L)' 'MTKNELIEQIRSVNRSAQIEFLESFTQDELLAYLHQLKELERERHRIELMELVAAD' A
#
# COMPACT_ATOMS: atom_id res chain seq x y z
N MET A 1 -16.38 1.13 -1.39
CA MET A 1 -15.50 0.11 -1.99
C MET A 1 -15.94 -1.25 -1.53
N THR A 2 -15.96 -2.22 -2.42
CA THR A 2 -16.15 -3.64 -2.10
C THR A 2 -14.82 -4.27 -1.66
N LYS A 3 -14.90 -5.45 -1.02
CA LYS A 3 -13.72 -6.24 -0.64
C LYS A 3 -12.79 -6.53 -1.84
N ASN A 4 -13.36 -6.89 -3.00
CA ASN A 4 -12.57 -7.17 -4.20
C ASN A 4 -11.86 -5.92 -4.74
N GLU A 5 -12.53 -4.77 -4.72
CA GLU A 5 -11.91 -3.49 -5.09
C GLU A 5 -10.74 -3.12 -4.15
N LEU A 6 -10.84 -3.44 -2.86
CA LEU A 6 -9.74 -3.24 -1.90
C LEU A 6 -8.56 -4.17 -2.23
N ILE A 7 -8.81 -5.44 -2.51
CA ILE A 7 -7.77 -6.41 -2.89
C ILE A 7 -7.03 -5.95 -4.14
N GLU A 8 -7.75 -5.50 -5.17
CA GLU A 8 -7.13 -4.98 -6.39
C GLU A 8 -6.29 -3.73 -6.15
N GLN A 9 -6.76 -2.79 -5.32
CA GLN A 9 -5.97 -1.61 -4.94
C GLN A 9 -4.75 -1.96 -4.09
N ILE A 10 -4.86 -2.91 -3.18
CA ILE A 10 -3.71 -3.39 -2.40
C ILE A 10 -2.68 -4.00 -3.33
N ARG A 11 -3.09 -4.80 -4.33
CA ARG A 11 -2.18 -5.43 -5.28
C ARG A 11 -1.54 -4.45 -6.27
N SER A 12 -2.17 -3.32 -6.56
CA SER A 12 -1.56 -2.29 -7.40
C SER A 12 -0.39 -1.59 -6.70
N VAL A 13 -0.50 -1.39 -5.38
CA VAL A 13 0.55 -0.81 -4.53
C VAL A 13 1.58 -1.86 -4.10
N ASN A 14 1.13 -3.06 -3.72
CA ASN A 14 1.95 -4.18 -3.29
C ASN A 14 1.78 -5.39 -4.23
N ARG A 15 2.51 -5.40 -5.35
CA ARG A 15 2.39 -6.43 -6.40
C ARG A 15 2.74 -7.85 -5.93
N SER A 16 3.50 -8.00 -4.85
CA SER A 16 3.87 -9.31 -4.29
C SER A 16 2.81 -9.87 -3.33
N ALA A 17 1.76 -9.11 -3.00
CA ALA A 17 0.68 -9.60 -2.16
C ALA A 17 -0.10 -10.73 -2.87
N GLN A 18 -0.11 -11.91 -2.25
CA GLN A 18 -0.88 -13.06 -2.70
C GLN A 18 -2.38 -12.84 -2.47
N ILE A 19 -3.21 -13.26 -3.42
CA ILE A 19 -4.66 -13.05 -3.36
C ILE A 19 -5.24 -13.85 -2.19
N GLU A 20 -4.81 -15.09 -2.02
CA GLU A 20 -5.30 -16.01 -0.98
C GLU A 20 -5.06 -15.44 0.43
N PHE A 21 -3.95 -14.73 0.62
CA PHE A 21 -3.66 -14.01 1.86
C PHE A 21 -4.63 -12.86 2.08
N LEU A 22 -4.86 -12.02 1.08
CA LEU A 22 -5.77 -10.87 1.18
C LEU A 22 -7.24 -11.29 1.36
N GLU A 23 -7.64 -12.41 0.79
CA GLU A 23 -8.98 -12.97 0.96
C GLU A 23 -9.27 -13.41 2.40
N SER A 24 -8.23 -13.74 3.18
CA SER A 24 -8.38 -14.12 4.60
C SER A 24 -8.78 -12.95 5.51
N PHE A 25 -8.62 -11.70 5.07
CA PHE A 25 -8.96 -10.51 5.84
C PHE A 25 -10.41 -10.09 5.65
N THR A 26 -10.94 -9.39 6.65
CA THR A 26 -12.19 -8.64 6.54
C THR A 26 -12.02 -7.40 5.68
N GLN A 27 -13.13 -6.79 5.27
CA GLN A 27 -13.10 -5.56 4.48
C GLN A 27 -12.43 -4.41 5.24
N ASP A 28 -12.68 -4.28 6.54
CA ASP A 28 -12.12 -3.20 7.37
C ASP A 28 -10.61 -3.39 7.58
N GLU A 29 -10.15 -4.62 7.75
CA GLU A 29 -8.71 -4.93 7.83
C GLU A 29 -8.00 -4.63 6.50
N LEU A 30 -8.61 -4.97 5.36
CA LEU A 30 -8.06 -4.60 4.05
C LEU A 30 -8.01 -3.08 3.86
N LEU A 31 -9.02 -2.36 4.34
CA LEU A 31 -9.04 -0.90 4.29
C LEU A 31 -7.90 -0.31 5.14
N ALA A 32 -7.74 -0.78 6.38
CA ALA A 32 -6.65 -0.38 7.25
C ALA A 32 -5.28 -0.69 6.63
N TYR A 33 -5.12 -1.88 6.06
CA TYR A 33 -3.87 -2.29 5.39
C TYR A 33 -3.55 -1.41 4.17
N LEU A 34 -4.54 -1.09 3.34
CA LEU A 34 -4.37 -0.18 2.21
C LEU A 34 -3.95 1.22 2.66
N HIS A 35 -4.51 1.74 3.76
CA HIS A 35 -4.09 3.01 4.33
C HIS A 35 -2.62 2.99 4.77
N GLN A 36 -2.19 1.93 5.46
CA GLN A 36 -0.80 1.78 5.87
C GLN A 36 0.16 1.72 4.68
N LEU A 37 -0.19 1.00 3.61
CA LEU A 37 0.63 0.93 2.40
C LEU A 37 0.82 2.31 1.76
N LYS A 38 -0.22 3.14 1.71
CA LYS A 38 -0.16 4.50 1.16
C LYS A 38 0.68 5.44 2.03
N GLU A 39 0.63 5.30 3.36
CA GLU A 39 1.54 6.05 4.25
C GLU A 39 3.00 5.67 4.01
N LEU A 40 3.31 4.38 3.88
CA LEU A 40 4.67 3.92 3.61
C LEU A 40 5.19 4.41 2.26
N GLU A 41 4.36 4.41 1.22
CA GLU A 41 4.72 4.94 -0.09
C GLU A 41 5.03 6.44 -0.05
N ARG A 42 4.20 7.22 0.65
CA ARG A 42 4.46 8.66 0.86
C ARG A 42 5.76 8.90 1.62
N GLU A 43 6.00 8.13 2.67
CA GLU A 43 7.22 8.26 3.46
C GLU A 43 8.46 7.93 2.64
N ARG A 44 8.41 6.84 1.85
CA ARG A 44 9.50 6.49 0.92
C ARG A 44 9.78 7.62 -0.07
N HIS A 45 8.72 8.17 -0.68
CA HIS A 45 8.88 9.27 -1.62
C HIS A 45 9.46 10.53 -0.97
N ARG A 46 9.09 10.82 0.28
CA ARG A 46 9.66 11.93 1.06
C ARG A 46 11.15 11.74 1.28
N ILE A 47 11.59 10.53 1.65
CA ILE A 47 13.00 10.20 1.87
C ILE A 47 13.78 10.35 0.56
N GLU A 48 13.29 9.78 -0.54
CA GLU A 48 13.91 9.89 -1.87
C GLU A 48 14.11 11.36 -2.29
N LEU A 49 13.12 12.22 -2.04
CA LEU A 49 13.21 13.65 -2.35
C LEU A 49 14.25 14.36 -1.47
N MET A 50 14.34 14.02 -0.19
CA MET A 50 15.35 14.58 0.72
C MET A 50 16.77 14.17 0.31
N GLU A 51 16.95 12.92 -0.12
CA GLU A 51 18.25 12.43 -0.62
C GLU A 51 18.68 13.13 -1.91
N LEU A 52 17.76 13.39 -2.83
CA LEU A 52 18.03 14.17 -4.05
C LEU A 52 18.45 15.61 -3.72
N VAL A 53 17.74 16.28 -2.81
CA VAL A 53 18.07 17.65 -2.40
C VAL A 53 19.40 17.73 -1.65
N ALA A 54 19.78 16.68 -0.90
CA ALA A 54 21.05 16.65 -0.18
C ALA A 54 22.26 16.32 -1.07
N ALA A 55 22.04 15.86 -2.31
CA ALA A 55 23.08 15.49 -3.26
C ALA A 55 23.48 16.62 -4.23
N ASP A 56 22.73 17.72 -4.26
CA ASP A 56 23.01 18.99 -4.97
C ASP A 56 23.67 20.03 -4.04
#